data_AF-A0A932DC94-F1
#
_entry.id   AF-A0A932DC94-F1
#
_cell.length_a   1.000
_cell.length_b   1.000
_cell.length_c   1.000
_cell.angle_alpha   90.00
_cell.angle_beta   90.00
_cell.angle_gamma   90.00
#
_symmetry.space_group_name_H-M   'P 1'
#
loop_
_entity.id
_entity.type
_entity.pdbx_description
1 polymer ?
#
loop_
_entity_poly.entity_id
_entity_poly.type
_entity_poly.pdbx_seq_one_letter_code
_entity_poly.pdbx_strand_id
1 'polypeptide(L)'
;MKILRVTSRVSSGRPLKCGAAARGPSCGRGQRGFTLIELLVVISIIGILASMLLPSLSRGQEKAKTATCINNLRQMGISIKIYVDDAGGRFPPLRVRDFDDQVKGCRAVLGGRDPLPSLLACYPSEKVRPLYYYMSPSDVYRCPRDRGQRSLPCQCSKKLKPSNYATIGCSYQYNAGPLTIVSGGGFRQPPADPLLGLADKPEGWAPSPALFILAHEPPARPYGCSTVEWYQWHYAQGRSDFDDPVNAPQQFYSPALFVDSHVAVHNFSRALSQDPYYPYEPTKDWMWYKPGDEPLPRR
;
A
#
# COMPACT_ATOMS: atom_id res chain seq x y z
N MET A 1 17.33 56.68 -11.18
CA MET A 1 17.13 57.88 -12.02
C MET A 1 16.67 57.41 -13.40
N LYS A 2 15.60 58.01 -13.96
CA LYS A 2 14.66 57.55 -15.03
C LYS A 2 13.64 56.49 -14.55
N ILE A 3 12.40 56.77 -14.14
CA ILE A 3 11.30 57.70 -14.54
C ILE A 3 10.49 57.20 -15.77
N LEU A 4 9.26 56.73 -15.47
CA LEU A 4 7.97 56.81 -16.20
C LEU A 4 7.86 56.02 -17.55
N ARG A 5 6.69 55.57 -18.04
CA ARG A 5 5.28 55.89 -17.75
C ARG A 5 4.40 54.78 -18.35
N VAL A 6 3.34 54.39 -17.65
CA VAL A 6 2.18 53.69 -18.21
C VAL A 6 1.37 54.69 -19.06
N THR A 7 0.96 54.31 -20.27
CA THR A 7 -0.06 55.02 -21.04
C THR A 7 -1.13 54.05 -21.52
N SER A 8 -2.35 54.29 -21.06
CA SER A 8 -3.58 53.68 -21.52
C SER A 8 -3.96 54.23 -22.90
N ARG A 9 -4.41 53.36 -23.81
CA ARG A 9 -5.16 53.76 -25.00
C ARG A 9 -6.57 53.20 -24.93
N VAL A 10 -7.51 54.12 -24.72
CA VAL A 10 -8.94 53.97 -24.99
C VAL A 10 -9.11 53.94 -26.51
N SER A 11 -9.74 52.90 -27.05
CA SER A 11 -10.18 52.84 -28.45
C SER A 11 -11.69 53.04 -28.51
N SER A 12 -12.07 54.06 -29.27
CA SER A 12 -13.41 54.54 -29.56
C SER A 12 -14.27 53.54 -30.34
N GLY A 13 -15.58 53.64 -30.13
CA GLY A 13 -16.59 52.74 -30.67
C GLY A 13 -16.87 52.90 -32.16
N ARG A 14 -17.45 51.83 -32.72
CA ARG A 14 -18.23 51.84 -33.96
C ARG A 14 -19.65 51.34 -33.63
N PRO A 15 -20.71 51.96 -34.17
CA PRO A 15 -22.07 51.50 -33.98
C PRO A 15 -22.32 50.26 -34.85
N LEU A 16 -22.75 49.16 -34.23
CA LEU A 16 -23.30 48.01 -34.94
C LEU A 16 -24.73 48.36 -35.37
N LYS A 17 -24.97 48.32 -36.69
CA LYS A 17 -26.29 48.50 -37.31
C LYS A 17 -27.20 47.35 -36.88
N CYS A 18 -28.37 47.66 -36.32
CA CYS A 18 -29.45 46.71 -36.15
C CYS A 18 -30.04 46.33 -37.51
N GLY A 19 -29.72 45.14 -38.01
CA GLY A 19 -30.45 44.49 -39.10
C GLY A 19 -31.67 43.78 -38.54
N ALA A 20 -32.86 44.33 -38.80
CA ALA A 20 -34.12 43.65 -38.52
C ALA A 20 -34.33 42.54 -39.55
N ALA A 21 -34.04 41.28 -39.17
CA ALA A 21 -34.47 40.11 -39.90
C ALA A 21 -35.85 39.68 -39.38
N ALA A 22 -36.84 39.73 -40.27
CA ALA A 22 -38.20 39.29 -40.05
C ALA A 22 -38.25 37.81 -39.64
N ARG A 23 -38.92 37.51 -38.52
CA ARG A 23 -39.26 36.15 -38.10
C ARG A 23 -40.63 35.81 -38.66
N GLY A 24 -40.68 34.88 -39.62
CA GLY A 24 -41.93 34.25 -40.05
C GLY A 24 -42.49 33.30 -38.98
N PRO A 25 -43.80 33.01 -38.97
CA PRO A 25 -44.39 32.08 -38.03
C PRO A 25 -44.02 30.64 -38.44
N SER A 26 -43.17 29.98 -37.66
CA SER A 26 -42.98 28.54 -37.76
C SER A 26 -44.23 27.84 -37.21
N CYS A 27 -44.95 27.12 -38.06
CA CYS A 27 -46.02 26.20 -37.66
C CYS A 27 -45.46 25.23 -36.61
N GLY A 28 -45.92 25.37 -35.36
CA GLY A 28 -45.51 24.52 -34.25
C GLY A 28 -46.00 23.10 -34.47
N ARG A 29 -45.11 22.20 -34.89
CA ARG A 29 -45.25 20.79 -34.55
C ARG A 29 -45.36 20.73 -33.03
N GLY A 30 -46.50 20.26 -32.53
CA GLY A 30 -46.74 20.09 -31.09
C GLY A 30 -45.63 19.24 -30.48
N GLN A 31 -44.60 19.89 -29.95
CA GLN A 31 -43.61 19.24 -29.13
C GLN A 31 -44.33 18.91 -27.83
N ARG A 32 -44.67 17.63 -27.67
CA ARG A 32 -45.14 17.08 -26.40
C ARG A 32 -44.08 17.42 -25.36
N GLY A 33 -44.37 18.40 -24.51
CA GLY A 33 -43.51 18.74 -23.37
C GLY A 33 -43.52 17.57 -22.40
N PHE A 34 -42.34 17.18 -21.91
CA PHE A 34 -42.23 16.20 -20.83
C PHE A 34 -43.00 16.71 -19.62
N THR A 35 -43.90 15.88 -19.10
CA THR A 35 -44.58 16.19 -17.85
C THR A 35 -43.61 15.99 -16.68
N LEU A 36 -43.78 16.76 -15.61
CA LEU A 36 -42.96 16.64 -14.40
C LEU A 36 -43.03 15.22 -13.81
N ILE A 37 -44.18 14.55 -13.94
CA ILE A 37 -44.38 13.18 -13.45
C ILE A 37 -43.60 12.14 -14.27
N GLU A 38 -43.52 12.29 -15.61
CA GLU A 38 -42.72 11.39 -16.46
C GLU A 38 -41.24 11.45 -16.10
N LEU A 39 -40.71 12.66 -15.84
CA LEU A 39 -39.32 12.81 -15.41
C LEU A 39 -39.10 12.21 -14.02
N LEU A 40 -40.05 12.42 -13.10
CA LEU A 40 -39.95 11.97 -11.71
C LEU A 40 -39.96 10.44 -11.61
N VAL A 41 -40.83 9.75 -12.35
CA VAL A 41 -40.87 8.28 -12.39
C VAL A 41 -39.56 7.70 -12.93
N VAL A 42 -38.97 8.31 -13.96
CA VAL A 42 -37.70 7.83 -14.55
C VAL A 42 -36.54 7.96 -13.56
N ILE A 43 -36.38 9.11 -12.91
CA ILE A 43 -35.32 9.26 -11.90
C ILE A 43 -35.54 8.34 -10.70
N SER A 44 -36.80 8.07 -10.32
CA SER A 44 -37.13 7.10 -9.26
C SER A 44 -36.72 5.69 -9.63
N ILE A 45 -37.00 5.23 -10.86
CA ILE A 45 -36.61 3.90 -11.34
C ILE A 45 -35.08 3.79 -11.43
N ILE A 46 -34.39 4.79 -12.00
CA ILE A 46 -32.92 4.83 -12.04
C ILE A 46 -32.34 4.80 -10.62
N GLY A 47 -32.95 5.53 -9.67
CA GLY A 47 -32.53 5.54 -8.27
C GLY A 47 -32.63 4.16 -7.62
N ILE A 48 -33.74 3.45 -7.81
CA ILE A 48 -33.94 2.08 -7.29
C ILE A 48 -32.88 1.14 -7.87
N LEU A 49 -32.70 1.13 -9.20
CA LEU A 49 -31.72 0.28 -9.87
C LEU A 49 -30.28 0.60 -9.43
N ALA A 50 -29.92 1.89 -9.36
CA ALA A 50 -28.60 2.31 -8.91
C ALA A 50 -28.33 1.90 -7.46
N SER A 51 -29.33 1.99 -6.57
CA SER A 51 -29.18 1.62 -5.16
C SER A 51 -28.79 0.15 -4.96
N MET A 52 -29.26 -0.76 -5.83
CA MET A 52 -28.91 -2.18 -5.80
C MET A 52 -27.54 -2.45 -6.46
N LEU A 53 -27.14 -1.64 -7.44
CA LEU A 53 -25.89 -1.83 -8.18
C LEU A 53 -24.66 -1.27 -7.44
N LEU A 54 -24.80 -0.14 -6.74
CA LEU A 54 -23.68 0.54 -6.07
C LEU A 54 -22.92 -0.34 -5.06
N PRO A 55 -23.58 -1.11 -4.16
CA PRO A 55 -22.87 -1.99 -3.22
C PRO A 55 -22.11 -3.12 -3.93
N SER A 56 -22.67 -3.67 -5.02
CA SER A 56 -22.03 -4.72 -5.81
C SER A 56 -20.80 -4.19 -6.54
N LEU A 57 -20.91 -3.02 -7.18
CA LEU A 57 -19.79 -2.37 -7.85
C LEU A 57 -18.65 -2.02 -6.89
N SER A 58 -18.96 -1.51 -5.70
CA SER A 58 -17.95 -1.21 -4.67
C SER A 58 -17.16 -2.45 -4.25
N ARG A 59 -17.84 -3.58 -4.03
CA ARG A 59 -17.19 -4.87 -3.74
C ARG A 59 -16.35 -5.37 -4.93
N GLY A 60 -16.84 -5.21 -6.15
CA GLY A 60 -16.12 -5.58 -7.37
C GLY A 60 -14.84 -4.78 -7.57
N GLN A 61 -14.89 -3.46 -7.36
CA GLN A 61 -13.72 -2.58 -7.41
C GLN A 61 -12.68 -2.96 -6.35
N GLU A 62 -13.11 -3.29 -5.13
CA GLU A 62 -12.16 -3.72 -4.08
C GLU A 62 -11.46 -5.02 -4.46
N LYS A 63 -12.19 -6.02 -4.97
CA LYS A 63 -11.59 -7.27 -5.48
C LYS A 63 -10.61 -7.02 -6.63
N ALA A 64 -10.94 -6.11 -7.55
CA ALA A 64 -10.05 -5.76 -8.66
C ALA A 64 -8.74 -5.13 -8.15
N LYS A 65 -8.82 -4.21 -7.19
CA LYS A 65 -7.63 -3.60 -6.57
C LYS A 65 -6.78 -4.66 -5.85
N THR A 66 -7.40 -5.58 -5.11
CA THR A 66 -6.70 -6.69 -4.46
C THR A 66 -6.01 -7.59 -5.49
N ALA A 67 -6.68 -7.89 -6.62
CA ALA A 67 -6.10 -8.66 -7.71
C ALA A 67 -4.86 -7.98 -8.31
N THR A 68 -4.86 -6.64 -8.42
CA THR A 68 -3.66 -5.88 -8.78
C THR A 68 -2.54 -6.07 -7.75
N CYS A 69 -2.82 -5.95 -6.44
CA CYS A 69 -1.78 -6.13 -5.41
C CYS A 69 -1.22 -7.57 -5.39
N ILE A 70 -2.07 -8.59 -5.68
CA ILE A 70 -1.62 -9.99 -5.87
C ILE A 70 -0.66 -10.10 -7.06
N ASN A 71 -1.03 -9.53 -8.21
CA ASN A 71 -0.18 -9.56 -9.40
C ASN A 71 1.16 -8.84 -9.16
N ASN A 72 1.12 -7.69 -8.48
CA ASN A 72 2.30 -6.93 -8.11
C ASN A 72 3.26 -7.72 -7.21
N LEU A 73 2.73 -8.38 -6.17
CA LEU A 73 3.51 -9.27 -5.31
C LEU A 73 4.10 -10.45 -6.07
N ARG A 74 3.39 -11.04 -7.04
CA ARG A 74 3.95 -12.10 -7.90
C ARG A 74 5.11 -11.59 -8.73
N GLN A 75 5.00 -10.41 -9.34
CA GLN A 75 6.10 -9.80 -10.10
C GLN A 75 7.31 -9.48 -9.21
N MET A 76 7.07 -8.99 -7.98
CA MET A 76 8.13 -8.86 -6.98
C MET A 76 8.76 -10.21 -6.62
N GLY A 77 7.96 -11.27 -6.45
CA GLY A 77 8.47 -12.61 -6.16
C GLY A 77 9.39 -13.15 -7.26
N ILE A 78 9.02 -12.96 -8.53
CA ILE A 78 9.89 -13.28 -9.67
C ILE A 78 11.19 -12.47 -9.60
N SER A 79 11.12 -11.16 -9.35
CA SER A 79 12.31 -10.31 -9.22
C SER A 79 13.22 -10.73 -8.06
N ILE A 80 12.65 -11.11 -6.91
CA ILE A 80 13.41 -11.63 -5.77
C ILE A 80 14.05 -12.98 -6.14
N LYS A 81 13.34 -13.87 -6.84
CA LYS A 81 13.91 -15.16 -7.25
C LYS A 81 15.12 -14.99 -8.16
N ILE A 82 15.04 -14.11 -9.15
CA ILE A 82 16.18 -13.79 -10.03
C ILE A 82 17.33 -13.20 -9.22
N TYR A 83 17.04 -12.27 -8.29
CA TYR A 83 18.05 -11.75 -7.36
C TYR A 83 18.74 -12.87 -6.58
N VAL A 84 17.96 -13.80 -6.04
CA VAL A 84 18.46 -14.89 -5.20
C VAL A 84 19.39 -15.80 -6.00
N ASP A 85 19.03 -16.12 -7.24
CA ASP A 85 19.85 -16.93 -8.14
C ASP A 85 21.21 -16.25 -8.42
N ASP A 86 21.22 -14.93 -8.66
CA ASP A 86 22.45 -14.15 -8.88
C ASP A 86 23.26 -13.92 -7.59
N ALA A 87 22.60 -13.86 -6.43
CA ALA A 87 23.21 -13.63 -5.12
C ALA A 87 23.71 -14.92 -4.44
N GLY A 88 23.89 -16.02 -5.19
CA GLY A 88 24.38 -17.29 -4.66
C GLY A 88 23.38 -18.01 -3.77
N GLY A 89 22.09 -17.93 -4.10
CA GLY A 89 21.00 -18.61 -3.40
C GLY A 89 20.56 -17.93 -2.09
N ARG A 90 20.87 -16.63 -1.91
CA ARG A 90 20.56 -15.87 -0.69
C ARG A 90 19.50 -14.80 -0.92
N PHE A 91 18.64 -14.62 0.07
CA PHE A 91 17.64 -13.55 0.06
C PHE A 91 18.27 -12.15 0.16
N PRO A 92 17.56 -11.10 -0.30
CA PRO A 92 18.01 -9.73 -0.17
C PRO A 92 18.46 -9.35 1.24
N PRO A 93 19.50 -8.50 1.37
CA PRO A 93 20.04 -8.09 2.65
C PRO A 93 19.08 -7.19 3.41
N LEU A 94 19.25 -7.13 4.74
CA LEU A 94 18.45 -6.24 5.57
C LEU A 94 18.81 -4.76 5.35
N ARG A 95 20.08 -4.48 5.02
CA ARG A 95 20.63 -3.12 4.92
C ARG A 95 21.57 -3.00 3.73
N VAL A 96 21.65 -1.80 3.17
CA VAL A 96 22.58 -1.44 2.10
C VAL A 96 23.30 -0.14 2.45
N ARG A 97 24.48 0.06 1.86
CA ARG A 97 25.24 1.31 1.93
C ARG A 97 24.81 2.20 0.76
N ASP A 98 24.37 3.42 1.07
CA ASP A 98 23.88 4.38 0.07
C ASP A 98 25.00 5.37 -0.34
N PHE A 99 24.71 6.27 -1.28
CA PHE A 99 25.68 7.22 -1.84
C PHE A 99 26.22 8.25 -0.83
N ASP A 100 25.51 8.45 0.29
CA ASP A 100 25.95 9.28 1.42
C ASP A 100 26.78 8.51 2.45
N ASP A 101 27.22 7.30 2.09
CA ASP A 101 27.97 6.36 2.92
C ASP A 101 27.22 5.87 4.17
N GLN A 102 25.92 6.15 4.27
CA GLN A 102 25.09 5.69 5.38
C GLN A 102 24.50 4.30 5.12
N VAL A 103 24.38 3.51 6.19
CA VAL A 103 23.80 2.16 6.13
C VAL A 103 22.30 2.19 6.46
N LYS A 104 21.47 2.04 5.42
CA LYS A 104 20.01 2.19 5.47
C LYS A 104 19.32 0.84 5.30
N GLY A 105 18.16 0.66 5.91
CA GLY A 105 17.46 -0.64 5.88
C GLY A 105 16.50 -0.76 4.69
N CYS A 106 16.40 -1.96 4.11
CA CYS A 106 15.63 -2.23 2.91
C CYS A 106 14.26 -2.87 3.17
N ARG A 107 13.89 -3.11 4.44
CA ARG A 107 12.66 -3.81 4.84
C ARG A 107 11.39 -3.26 4.18
N ALA A 108 11.30 -1.94 3.99
CA ALA A 108 10.14 -1.30 3.36
C ALA A 108 10.38 -0.93 1.89
N VAL A 109 11.57 -1.15 1.35
CA VAL A 109 12.03 -0.60 0.07
C VAL A 109 13.04 -1.53 -0.62
N LEU A 110 12.64 -2.77 -0.90
CA LEU A 110 13.47 -3.69 -1.70
C LEU A 110 13.69 -3.19 -3.13
N GLY A 111 12.76 -2.41 -3.67
CA GLY A 111 12.85 -1.74 -4.96
C GLY A 111 11.89 -0.56 -5.02
N GLY A 112 11.44 -0.19 -6.21
CA GLY A 112 10.54 0.94 -6.42
C GLY A 112 11.27 2.27 -6.63
N ARG A 113 10.56 3.38 -6.46
CA ARG A 113 11.06 4.73 -6.76
C ARG A 113 11.85 5.35 -5.61
N ASP A 114 12.60 6.40 -5.89
CA ASP A 114 13.27 7.19 -4.87
C ASP A 114 12.31 7.67 -3.77
N PRO A 115 12.76 7.71 -2.50
CA PRO A 115 11.98 8.32 -1.45
C PRO A 115 11.95 9.85 -1.65
N LEU A 116 11.00 10.52 -1.01
CA LEU A 116 10.99 11.98 -0.96
C LEU A 116 12.33 12.50 -0.41
N PRO A 117 12.81 13.68 -0.85
CA PRO A 117 14.09 14.22 -0.39
C PRO A 117 14.23 14.29 1.13
N SER A 118 13.12 14.56 1.83
CA SER A 118 13.06 14.62 3.30
C SER A 118 13.21 13.26 4.01
N LEU A 119 13.19 12.16 3.25
CA LEU A 119 13.27 10.77 3.71
C LEU A 119 14.52 10.04 3.21
N LEU A 120 15.33 10.67 2.35
CA LEU A 120 16.60 10.11 1.85
C LEU A 120 17.58 9.78 2.98
N ALA A 121 17.58 10.51 4.10
CA ALA A 121 18.43 10.18 5.26
C ALA A 121 18.09 8.82 5.90
N CYS A 122 16.86 8.34 5.71
CA CYS A 122 16.34 7.16 6.42
C CYS A 122 16.17 5.94 5.51
N TYR A 123 15.91 6.17 4.22
CA TYR A 123 15.66 5.12 3.24
C TYR A 123 16.68 5.20 2.11
N PRO A 124 17.15 4.05 1.60
CA PRO A 124 18.06 4.02 0.47
C PRO A 124 17.46 4.67 -0.78
N SER A 125 18.31 5.39 -1.50
CA SER A 125 18.06 5.81 -2.88
C SER A 125 17.72 4.60 -3.76
N GLU A 126 16.86 4.78 -4.77
CA GLU A 126 16.34 3.69 -5.60
C GLU A 126 17.44 2.83 -6.23
N LYS A 127 18.52 3.47 -6.68
CA LYS A 127 19.63 2.83 -7.41
C LYS A 127 20.45 1.85 -6.58
N VAL A 128 20.43 1.98 -5.24
CA VAL A 128 21.15 1.07 -4.33
C VAL A 128 20.23 -0.01 -3.75
N ARG A 129 18.94 -0.01 -4.10
CA ARG A 129 17.99 -1.00 -3.58
C ARG A 129 18.27 -2.37 -4.21
N PRO A 130 18.12 -3.48 -3.45
CA PRO A 130 18.48 -4.81 -3.94
C PRO A 130 17.84 -5.20 -5.27
N LEU A 131 16.58 -4.82 -5.51
CA LEU A 131 15.84 -5.22 -6.71
C LEU A 131 15.96 -4.24 -7.88
N TYR A 132 16.72 -3.15 -7.77
CA TYR A 132 16.78 -2.09 -8.78
C TYR A 132 17.13 -2.60 -10.19
N TYR A 133 18.11 -3.50 -10.29
CA TYR A 133 18.57 -4.06 -11.57
C TYR A 133 17.69 -5.19 -12.10
N TYR A 134 16.87 -5.78 -11.22
CA TYR A 134 16.02 -6.94 -11.54
C TYR A 134 14.61 -6.52 -11.95
N MET A 135 14.16 -5.36 -11.47
CA MET A 135 12.89 -4.76 -11.82
C MET A 135 12.99 -3.24 -11.79
N SER A 136 12.74 -2.62 -12.94
CA SER A 136 12.80 -1.16 -13.06
C SER A 136 11.83 -0.47 -12.07
N PRO A 137 12.16 0.75 -11.58
CA PRO A 137 11.26 1.54 -10.76
C PRO A 137 9.92 1.78 -11.45
N SER A 138 8.90 1.01 -11.05
CA SER A 138 7.61 0.93 -11.72
C SER A 138 6.46 0.97 -10.73
N ASP A 139 5.23 1.01 -11.24
CA ASP A 139 4.01 0.97 -10.43
C ASP A 139 3.74 -0.43 -9.85
N VAL A 140 4.57 -1.44 -10.17
CA VAL A 140 4.50 -2.78 -9.56
C VAL A 140 4.69 -2.71 -8.04
N TYR A 141 5.51 -1.77 -7.55
CA TYR A 141 5.70 -1.58 -6.11
C TYR A 141 4.57 -0.79 -5.43
N ARG A 142 3.54 -0.38 -6.18
CA ARG A 142 2.41 0.40 -5.68
C ARG A 142 1.19 -0.48 -5.48
N CYS A 143 0.65 -0.51 -4.27
CA CYS A 143 -0.69 -1.06 -4.07
C CYS A 143 -1.74 0.05 -4.34
N PRO A 144 -2.76 -0.15 -5.21
CA PRO A 144 -3.84 0.82 -5.48
C PRO A 144 -4.63 1.27 -4.25
N ARG A 145 -4.58 0.52 -3.15
CA ARG A 145 -5.23 0.88 -1.88
C ARG A 145 -4.31 1.53 -0.88
N ASP A 146 -3.03 1.69 -1.20
CA ASP A 146 -2.04 2.33 -0.33
C ASP A 146 -2.53 3.71 0.13
N ARG A 147 -2.81 3.79 1.44
CA ARG A 147 -3.20 5.01 2.16
C ARG A 147 -2.08 5.50 3.07
N GLY A 148 -0.90 4.92 2.92
CA GLY A 148 0.23 5.17 3.77
C GLY A 148 -0.03 4.80 5.22
N GLN A 149 0.79 5.32 6.10
CA GLN A 149 0.74 5.00 7.53
C GLN A 149 1.10 6.20 8.38
N ARG A 150 0.67 6.17 9.64
CA ARG A 150 0.91 7.28 10.55
C ARG A 150 2.36 7.30 11.01
N SER A 151 2.99 6.14 11.16
CA SER A 151 4.38 6.00 11.57
C SER A 151 5.00 4.71 11.00
N LEU A 152 6.17 4.76 10.35
CA LEU A 152 7.06 3.58 10.24
C LEU A 152 8.51 4.01 10.06
N PRO A 153 9.43 3.05 10.28
CA PRO A 153 9.65 2.32 11.52
C PRO A 153 10.69 3.12 12.31
N CYS A 154 11.44 2.48 13.20
CA CYS A 154 12.47 3.05 14.08
C CYS A 154 13.54 3.89 13.33
N GLN A 155 13.49 3.89 12.00
CA GLN A 155 14.40 4.58 11.11
C GLN A 155 14.15 6.08 10.98
N CYS A 156 12.91 6.59 11.02
CA CYS A 156 12.69 8.00 10.65
C CYS A 156 11.64 8.81 11.43
N SER A 157 10.84 8.22 12.33
CA SER A 157 9.79 8.94 13.11
C SER A 157 8.93 9.93 12.29
N LYS A 158 8.71 9.64 11.00
CA LYS A 158 7.98 10.49 10.05
C LYS A 158 6.75 9.76 9.52
N LYS A 159 5.68 10.51 9.30
CA LYS A 159 4.45 10.00 8.69
C LYS A 159 4.71 9.71 7.21
N LEU A 160 4.30 8.54 6.74
CA LEU A 160 4.32 8.23 5.30
C LEU A 160 2.90 8.37 4.75
N LYS A 161 2.43 9.61 4.65
CA LYS A 161 1.13 9.97 4.06
C LYS A 161 1.36 10.86 2.82
N PRO A 162 0.48 10.83 1.82
CA PRO A 162 -0.78 10.07 1.76
C PRO A 162 -0.61 8.59 1.35
N SER A 163 0.58 8.15 0.93
CA SER A 163 0.86 6.79 0.49
C SER A 163 2.32 6.43 0.81
N ASN A 164 2.59 5.16 1.14
CA ASN A 164 3.95 4.66 1.28
C ASN A 164 4.68 4.71 -0.06
N TYR A 165 4.05 4.28 -1.14
CA TYR A 165 4.60 4.39 -2.49
C TYR A 165 4.95 5.83 -2.86
N ALA A 166 4.06 6.80 -2.59
CA ALA A 166 4.32 8.20 -2.92
C ALA A 166 5.45 8.82 -2.08
N THR A 167 5.76 8.25 -0.91
CA THR A 167 6.73 8.83 0.04
C THR A 167 8.08 8.12 0.03
N ILE A 168 8.09 6.78 -0.03
CA ILE A 168 9.30 5.96 0.00
C ILE A 168 9.47 5.08 -1.26
N GLY A 169 8.50 5.12 -2.18
CA GLY A 169 8.56 4.42 -3.46
C GLY A 169 8.13 2.96 -3.44
N CYS A 170 7.66 2.42 -2.31
CA CYS A 170 7.17 1.06 -2.20
C CYS A 170 6.02 0.96 -1.17
N SER A 171 4.95 0.24 -1.52
CA SER A 171 3.82 -0.06 -0.64
C SER A 171 4.03 -1.35 0.17
N TYR A 172 4.81 -2.30 -0.34
CA TYR A 172 4.98 -3.63 0.24
C TYR A 172 6.16 -3.68 1.20
N GLN A 173 6.13 -4.64 2.13
CA GLN A 173 7.20 -4.89 3.07
C GLN A 173 7.80 -6.27 2.87
N TYR A 174 9.10 -6.34 3.08
CA TYR A 174 9.89 -7.55 3.12
C TYR A 174 9.89 -8.12 4.54
N ASN A 175 9.71 -9.44 4.66
CA ASN A 175 9.80 -10.15 5.92
C ASN A 175 11.27 -10.35 6.35
N ALA A 176 11.91 -9.27 6.74
CA ALA A 176 13.26 -9.29 7.28
C ALA A 176 13.41 -8.34 8.46
N GLY A 177 14.45 -8.58 9.24
CA GLY A 177 14.73 -7.83 10.44
C GLY A 177 13.87 -8.28 11.62
N PRO A 178 13.96 -7.56 12.75
CA PRO A 178 13.15 -7.86 13.92
C PRO A 178 11.66 -7.65 13.65
N LEU A 179 10.84 -8.59 14.12
CA LEU A 179 9.39 -8.46 14.13
C LEU A 179 8.94 -7.58 15.30
N THR A 180 7.89 -6.80 15.10
CA THR A 180 7.39 -5.84 16.10
C THR A 180 6.67 -6.60 17.22
N ILE A 181 7.20 -6.56 18.44
CA ILE A 181 6.57 -7.17 19.61
C ILE A 181 5.71 -6.14 20.36
N VAL A 182 4.53 -6.58 20.82
CA VAL A 182 3.68 -5.79 21.74
C VAL A 182 4.27 -5.86 23.14
N SER A 183 4.19 -4.78 23.91
CA SER A 183 4.65 -4.75 25.31
C SER A 183 3.98 -5.87 26.11
N GLY A 184 4.76 -6.72 26.79
CA GLY A 184 4.26 -7.90 27.52
C GLY A 184 3.97 -9.12 26.65
N GLY A 185 4.18 -9.03 25.33
CA GLY A 185 4.07 -10.13 24.37
C GLY A 185 5.43 -10.60 23.86
N GLY A 186 5.41 -11.31 22.74
CA GLY A 186 6.62 -11.80 22.08
C GLY A 186 6.32 -13.02 21.22
N PHE A 187 7.03 -14.10 21.50
CA PHE A 187 6.90 -15.36 20.80
C PHE A 187 6.72 -16.48 21.82
N ARG A 188 5.88 -17.46 21.52
CA ARG A 188 5.76 -18.66 22.36
C ARG A 188 7.02 -19.51 22.27
N GLN A 189 7.70 -19.49 21.13
CA GLN A 189 9.02 -20.04 20.92
C GLN A 189 9.93 -18.95 20.35
N PRO A 190 11.17 -18.79 20.85
CA PRO A 190 12.05 -17.74 20.38
C PRO A 190 12.36 -17.96 18.89
N PRO A 191 12.45 -16.89 18.07
CA PRO A 191 12.90 -17.03 16.70
C PRO A 191 14.34 -17.55 16.63
N ALA A 192 14.63 -18.44 15.69
CA ALA A 192 15.98 -18.95 15.44
C ALA A 192 16.96 -17.82 15.07
N ASP A 193 16.48 -16.75 14.42
CA ASP A 193 17.22 -15.51 14.20
C ASP A 193 16.30 -14.30 14.41
N PRO A 194 16.33 -13.67 15.61
CA PRO A 194 15.46 -12.54 15.92
C PRO A 194 15.94 -11.22 15.28
N LEU A 195 17.14 -11.17 14.71
CA LEU A 195 17.75 -9.93 14.21
C LEU A 195 17.61 -9.78 12.70
N LEU A 196 17.83 -10.84 11.93
CA LEU A 196 17.83 -10.79 10.47
C LEU A 196 16.56 -11.37 9.85
N GLY A 197 15.93 -12.36 10.48
CA GLY A 197 14.86 -13.12 9.86
C GLY A 197 15.35 -13.77 8.56
N LEU A 198 14.67 -13.51 7.43
CA LEU A 198 15.06 -14.03 6.11
C LEU A 198 16.28 -13.32 5.49
N ALA A 199 16.65 -12.11 5.95
CA ALA A 199 17.73 -11.36 5.31
C ALA A 199 19.06 -12.13 5.30
N ASP A 200 19.72 -12.12 4.15
CA ASP A 200 21.00 -12.78 3.89
C ASP A 200 21.00 -14.31 4.09
N LYS A 201 19.84 -14.91 4.38
CA LYS A 201 19.71 -16.37 4.56
C LYS A 201 19.62 -17.07 3.21
N PRO A 202 20.14 -18.31 3.12
CA PRO A 202 19.90 -19.13 1.94
C PRO A 202 18.43 -19.53 1.85
N GLU A 203 17.92 -19.82 0.65
CA GLU A 203 16.51 -20.25 0.47
C GLU A 203 16.13 -21.44 1.36
N GLY A 204 17.04 -22.41 1.52
CA GLY A 204 16.83 -23.60 2.36
C GLY A 204 16.76 -23.32 3.87
N TRP A 205 16.99 -22.08 4.31
CA TRP A 205 16.82 -21.71 5.72
C TRP A 205 15.35 -21.64 6.12
N ALA A 206 14.46 -21.27 5.19
CA ALA A 206 13.03 -21.14 5.44
C ALA A 206 12.37 -22.54 5.44
N PRO A 207 11.91 -23.04 6.60
CA PRO A 207 11.13 -24.28 6.61
C PRO A 207 9.82 -24.07 5.86
N SER A 208 9.38 -25.10 5.15
CA SER A 208 8.11 -25.10 4.41
C SER A 208 7.91 -23.82 3.58
N PRO A 209 8.64 -23.64 2.45
CA PRO A 209 8.59 -22.43 1.62
C PRO A 209 7.18 -21.94 1.25
N ALA A 210 6.23 -22.85 1.09
CA ALA A 210 4.81 -22.56 0.82
C ALA A 210 4.02 -21.99 2.00
N LEU A 211 4.60 -21.92 3.20
CA LEU A 211 4.00 -21.30 4.38
C LEU A 211 4.81 -20.11 4.88
N PHE A 212 6.08 -19.99 4.50
CA PHE A 212 6.95 -18.92 4.97
C PHE A 212 6.69 -17.62 4.20
N ILE A 213 6.22 -16.58 4.88
CA ILE A 213 5.95 -15.27 4.27
C ILE A 213 7.28 -14.61 3.91
N LEU A 214 7.44 -14.23 2.64
CA LEU A 214 8.60 -13.53 2.09
C LEU A 214 8.36 -12.02 2.03
N ALA A 215 7.24 -11.59 1.49
CA ALA A 215 6.84 -10.19 1.44
C ALA A 215 5.34 -10.06 1.63
N HIS A 216 4.87 -8.89 2.02
CA HIS A 216 3.47 -8.71 2.34
C HIS A 216 3.04 -7.26 2.18
N GLU A 217 1.75 -7.08 2.03
CA GLU A 217 1.13 -5.79 2.28
C GLU A 217 0.85 -5.62 3.79
N PRO A 218 0.70 -4.40 4.29
CA PRO A 218 -0.01 -4.14 5.54
C PRO A 218 -1.49 -4.56 5.46
N PRO A 219 -2.15 -5.04 6.53
CA PRO A 219 -1.79 -5.08 7.96
C PRO A 219 -1.12 -6.38 8.42
N ALA A 220 -0.54 -7.22 7.54
CA ALA A 220 -0.26 -8.64 7.84
C ALA A 220 0.40 -8.95 9.21
N ARG A 221 1.04 -7.96 9.85
CA ARG A 221 1.51 -7.96 11.23
C ARG A 221 1.31 -6.59 11.92
N PRO A 222 1.44 -6.48 13.25
CA PRO A 222 1.57 -5.19 13.91
C PRO A 222 2.85 -4.48 13.45
N TYR A 223 2.83 -3.15 13.51
CA TYR A 223 3.97 -2.31 13.15
C TYR A 223 4.30 -1.33 14.25
N GLY A 224 5.51 -0.78 14.26
CA GLY A 224 5.87 0.30 15.19
C GLY A 224 7.17 0.05 15.96
N CYS A 225 7.56 1.06 16.74
CA CYS A 225 8.82 1.10 17.50
C CYS A 225 8.69 1.77 18.87
N SER A 226 8.10 2.97 18.94
CA SER A 226 7.77 3.64 20.21
C SER A 226 6.33 3.35 20.65
N THR A 227 5.42 3.24 19.69
CA THR A 227 4.03 2.80 19.86
C THR A 227 3.72 1.77 18.80
N VAL A 228 2.92 0.75 19.14
CA VAL A 228 2.45 -0.23 18.16
C VAL A 228 1.29 0.39 17.39
N GLU A 229 1.32 0.30 16.07
CA GLU A 229 0.32 0.76 15.11
C GLU A 229 -0.19 -0.45 14.33
N TRP A 230 -1.51 -0.53 14.18
CA TRP A 230 -2.19 -1.44 13.28
C TRP A 230 -2.78 -0.63 12.15
N TYR A 231 -2.50 -0.98 10.91
CA TYR A 231 -3.10 -0.28 9.79
C TYR A 231 -3.33 -1.18 8.59
N GLN A 232 -4.46 -0.98 7.94
CA GLN A 232 -4.95 -1.79 6.84
C GLN A 232 -5.46 -0.89 5.72
N TRP A 233 -5.16 -1.27 4.49
CA TRP A 233 -5.52 -0.52 3.29
C TRP A 233 -6.69 -1.13 2.54
N HIS A 234 -6.56 -2.42 2.23
CA HIS A 234 -7.62 -3.23 1.65
C HIS A 234 -8.72 -3.54 2.65
N TYR A 235 -9.98 -3.53 2.21
CA TYR A 235 -11.16 -3.83 3.04
C TYR A 235 -11.41 -2.89 4.24
N ALA A 236 -10.56 -1.88 4.48
CA ALA A 236 -10.82 -0.84 5.48
C ALA A 236 -11.93 0.12 5.01
N GLN A 237 -13.00 0.22 5.80
CA GLN A 237 -14.08 1.20 5.64
C GLN A 237 -13.80 2.40 6.54
N GLY A 238 -13.43 3.55 5.96
CA GLY A 238 -13.09 4.76 6.73
C GLY A 238 -11.63 4.81 7.17
N ARG A 239 -11.38 4.97 8.47
CA ARG A 239 -10.04 5.09 9.08
C ARG A 239 -9.24 3.82 8.80
N SER A 240 -7.96 3.99 8.45
CA SER A 240 -7.06 2.90 8.05
C SER A 240 -6.00 2.56 9.10
N ASP A 241 -5.83 3.39 10.13
CA ASP A 241 -4.70 3.36 11.06
C ASP A 241 -5.18 3.48 12.52
N PHE A 242 -4.69 2.60 13.39
CA PHE A 242 -5.21 2.35 14.74
C PHE A 242 -4.06 2.16 15.72
N ASP A 243 -4.25 2.65 16.95
CA ASP A 243 -3.21 2.68 17.98
C ASP A 243 -3.33 1.50 18.98
N ASP A 244 -4.46 0.77 18.96
CA ASP A 244 -4.78 -0.34 19.86
C ASP A 244 -5.66 -1.37 19.12
N PRO A 245 -5.43 -2.69 19.26
CA PRO A 245 -6.28 -3.75 18.71
C PRO A 245 -7.76 -3.63 19.11
N VAL A 246 -8.11 -3.10 20.28
CA VAL A 246 -9.51 -2.93 20.74
C VAL A 246 -10.29 -1.99 19.82
N ASN A 247 -9.65 -0.93 19.33
CA ASN A 247 -10.26 0.06 18.45
C ASN A 247 -10.05 -0.25 16.96
N ALA A 248 -9.32 -1.32 16.66
CA ALA A 248 -9.00 -1.70 15.30
C ALA A 248 -10.14 -2.52 14.66
N PRO A 249 -10.18 -2.64 13.33
CA PRO A 249 -11.17 -3.44 12.64
C PRO A 249 -11.10 -4.89 13.12
N GLN A 250 -12.26 -5.53 13.26
CA GLN A 250 -12.32 -6.95 13.61
C GLN A 250 -11.78 -7.87 12.51
N GLN A 251 -11.52 -7.33 11.30
CA GLN A 251 -11.13 -8.10 10.12
C GLN A 251 -9.94 -7.51 9.37
N PHE A 252 -8.79 -8.17 9.49
CA PHE A 252 -7.54 -7.84 8.82
C PHE A 252 -7.23 -8.84 7.70
N TYR A 253 -7.35 -8.40 6.46
CA TYR A 253 -7.00 -9.19 5.29
C TYR A 253 -5.81 -8.57 4.58
N SER A 254 -4.86 -9.41 4.19
CA SER A 254 -3.68 -8.94 3.47
C SER A 254 -3.18 -9.97 2.45
N PRO A 255 -2.84 -9.55 1.22
CA PRO A 255 -2.03 -10.35 0.31
C PRO A 255 -0.61 -10.55 0.88
N ALA A 256 -0.14 -11.80 0.85
CA ALA A 256 1.20 -12.19 1.24
C ALA A 256 1.84 -13.02 0.11
N LEU A 257 3.10 -12.69 -0.19
CA LEU A 257 4.01 -13.45 -1.02
C LEU A 257 4.79 -14.42 -0.14
N PHE A 258 4.88 -15.66 -0.59
CA PHE A 258 5.59 -16.74 0.11
C PHE A 258 6.93 -17.05 -0.56
N VAL A 259 7.80 -17.78 0.16
CA VAL A 259 9.16 -18.08 -0.29
C VAL A 259 9.19 -18.90 -1.59
N ASP A 260 8.22 -19.79 -1.81
CA ASP A 260 8.04 -20.52 -3.08
C ASP A 260 7.43 -19.66 -4.22
N SER A 261 7.32 -18.34 -4.01
CA SER A 261 6.80 -17.35 -4.96
C SER A 261 5.29 -17.39 -5.24
N HIS A 262 4.49 -18.21 -4.55
CA HIS A 262 3.04 -18.07 -4.64
C HIS A 262 2.54 -16.89 -3.79
N VAL A 263 1.36 -16.38 -4.13
CA VAL A 263 0.72 -15.27 -3.43
C VAL A 263 -0.69 -15.65 -3.05
N ALA A 264 -1.04 -15.45 -1.78
CA ALA A 264 -2.36 -15.73 -1.24
C ALA A 264 -2.83 -14.59 -0.31
N VAL A 265 -4.15 -14.44 -0.19
CA VAL A 265 -4.76 -13.46 0.72
C VAL A 265 -5.20 -14.19 1.98
N HIS A 266 -4.65 -13.77 3.12
CA HIS A 266 -4.94 -14.40 4.41
C HIS A 266 -5.67 -13.44 5.35
N ASN A 267 -6.41 -14.04 6.28
CA ASN A 267 -7.06 -13.36 7.38
C ASN A 267 -6.14 -13.39 8.61
N PHE A 268 -5.55 -12.25 8.95
CA PHE A 268 -4.65 -12.09 10.09
C PHE A 268 -5.39 -11.67 11.38
N SER A 269 -6.73 -11.59 11.36
CA SER A 269 -7.48 -11.04 12.49
C SER A 269 -7.27 -11.77 13.79
N ARG A 270 -7.21 -13.10 13.76
CA ARG A 270 -6.94 -13.88 14.97
C ARG A 270 -5.62 -13.46 15.62
N ALA A 271 -4.56 -13.33 14.82
CA ALA A 271 -3.25 -12.92 15.29
C ALA A 271 -3.23 -11.45 15.75
N LEU A 272 -4.02 -10.57 15.13
CA LEU A 272 -3.92 -9.13 15.34
C LEU A 272 -4.91 -8.56 16.36
N SER A 273 -6.11 -9.13 16.50
CA SER A 273 -7.14 -8.64 17.42
C SER A 273 -7.47 -9.63 18.54
N GLN A 274 -7.33 -10.95 18.33
CA GLN A 274 -7.71 -11.95 19.35
C GLN A 274 -6.53 -12.40 20.22
N ASP A 275 -5.34 -12.55 19.64
CA ASP A 275 -4.08 -12.87 20.37
C ASP A 275 -2.94 -11.90 19.99
N PRO A 276 -3.10 -10.58 20.24
CA PRO A 276 -2.14 -9.57 19.79
C PRO A 276 -0.76 -9.67 20.48
N TYR A 277 -0.65 -10.41 21.58
CA TYR A 277 0.63 -10.63 22.28
C TYR A 277 1.51 -11.68 21.60
N TYR A 278 0.91 -12.57 20.79
CA TYR A 278 1.63 -13.60 20.02
C TYR A 278 1.18 -13.62 18.55
N PRO A 279 1.33 -12.51 17.80
CA PRO A 279 0.74 -12.34 16.48
C PRO A 279 1.50 -13.09 15.37
N TYR A 280 2.66 -13.68 15.69
CA TYR A 280 3.57 -14.28 14.72
C TYR A 280 3.57 -15.80 14.72
N GLU A 281 2.82 -16.41 15.63
CA GLU A 281 2.84 -17.86 15.82
C GLU A 281 2.50 -18.61 14.53
N PRO A 282 3.32 -19.59 14.13
CA PRO A 282 3.06 -20.37 12.93
C PRO A 282 1.67 -20.99 12.95
N THR A 283 0.99 -20.90 11.82
CA THR A 283 -0.33 -21.49 11.61
C THR A 283 -0.26 -22.52 10.49
N LYS A 284 -1.38 -23.20 10.22
CA LYS A 284 -1.51 -24.08 9.05
C LYS A 284 -1.45 -23.31 7.71
N ASP A 285 -1.66 -22.00 7.75
CA ASP A 285 -1.82 -21.16 6.56
C ASP A 285 -0.58 -20.28 6.28
N TRP A 286 0.24 -19.98 7.30
CA TRP A 286 1.41 -19.12 7.17
C TRP A 286 2.37 -19.19 8.38
N MET A 287 3.58 -18.68 8.19
CA MET A 287 4.66 -18.54 9.18
C MET A 287 5.48 -17.28 8.91
N TRP A 288 5.81 -16.54 9.98
CA TRP A 288 6.64 -15.33 9.92
C TRP A 288 8.11 -15.58 10.25
N TYR A 289 8.38 -16.56 11.10
CA TYR A 289 9.70 -16.84 11.63
C TYR A 289 9.91 -18.35 11.76
N LYS A 290 11.17 -18.79 11.65
CA LYS A 290 11.57 -20.14 12.00
C LYS A 290 11.71 -20.23 13.53
N PRO A 291 10.98 -21.08 14.25
CA PRO A 291 11.20 -21.30 15.67
C PRO A 291 12.61 -21.84 15.93
N GLY A 292 13.23 -21.43 17.03
CA GLY A 292 14.52 -21.95 17.48
C GLY A 292 14.40 -23.40 17.98
N ASP A 293 15.52 -24.12 17.93
CA ASP A 293 15.58 -25.54 18.32
C ASP A 293 15.52 -25.74 19.85
N GLU A 294 15.75 -24.69 20.66
CA GLU A 294 15.70 -24.76 22.12
C GLU A 294 14.40 -24.17 22.70
N PRO A 295 13.68 -24.90 23.58
CA PRO A 295 12.52 -24.37 24.28
C PRO A 295 12.92 -23.29 25.29
N LEU A 296 12.04 -22.30 25.51
CA LEU A 296 12.26 -21.24 26.50
C LEU A 296 12.61 -21.83 27.88
N PRO A 297 13.61 -21.28 28.61
CA PRO A 297 13.82 -21.65 30.00
C PRO A 297 12.52 -21.39 30.76
N ARG A 298 11.98 -22.43 31.42
CA ARG A 298 10.80 -22.29 32.27
C ARG A 298 11.14 -21.26 33.36
N ARG A 299 10.47 -20.11 33.31
CA ARG A 299 10.51 -19.13 34.40
C ARG A 299 9.70 -19.62 35.58
#